data_AF-A0A716U4N7-F1
#
_entry.id   AF-A0A716U4N7-F1
#
_cell.length_a   1.000
_cell.length_b   1.000
_cell.length_c   1.000
_cell.angle_alpha   90.00
_cell.angle_beta   90.00
_cell.angle_gamma   90.00
#
_symmetry.space_group_name_H-M   'P 1'
#
loop_
_entity.id
_entity.type
_entity.pdbx_description
1 polymer ?
#
loop_
_entity_poly.entity_id
_entity_poly.type
_entity_poly.pdbx_seq_one_letter_code
_entity_poly.pdbx_strand_id
1 'polypeptide(L)'
;MTFSLAQGANSLLFNLVMELRGGNIRRCEALGLKPEEMRLLRSLTMEELHYLSGSPVSVLNVAIHHENLKRMLDQANREQKRSERIDRAIALGASIEMMGIFFGLNASDVSSKRRLEGIQTRQGRCQSPDEECEAKIWRLWHEANISDIESLNSLETMMLIAEEADVSLTVIWGLIKNWCTGGGSLMDSLAPSFQFYRTDPRNVSKAVTSKARTLLSLYQQGKRVYSQIGQTGYLKIDLGLRWRLLSKDAGKSWLFMSHQTYNRELKR
;
A
#
# COMPACT_ATOMS: atom_id res chain seq x y z
N MET A 1 -31.96 27.59 -24.73
CA MET A 1 -31.23 26.34 -24.41
C MET A 1 -31.94 25.07 -24.90
N THR A 2 -33.27 25.06 -25.09
CA THR A 2 -34.03 23.92 -25.65
C THR A 2 -33.70 23.59 -27.12
N PHE A 3 -33.34 24.60 -27.93
CA PHE A 3 -33.05 24.44 -29.36
C PHE A 3 -31.84 23.54 -29.66
N SER A 4 -30.81 23.55 -28.79
CA SER A 4 -29.62 22.70 -28.94
C SER A 4 -29.90 21.23 -28.62
N LEU A 5 -30.80 20.98 -27.65
CA LEU A 5 -31.22 19.61 -27.32
C LEU A 5 -32.11 19.02 -28.42
N ALA A 6 -32.98 19.83 -29.03
CA ALA A 6 -33.78 19.41 -30.17
C ALA A 6 -32.90 19.02 -31.38
N GLN A 7 -31.89 19.83 -31.73
CA GLN A 7 -30.94 19.46 -32.80
C GLN A 7 -30.14 18.19 -32.48
N GLY A 8 -29.68 18.04 -31.23
CA GLY A 8 -29.01 16.82 -30.77
C GLY A 8 -29.92 15.60 -30.86
N ALA A 9 -31.18 15.73 -30.41
CA ALA A 9 -32.18 14.68 -30.50
C ALA A 9 -32.49 14.29 -31.94
N ASN A 10 -32.54 15.26 -32.86
CA ASN A 10 -32.80 15.01 -34.28
C ASN A 10 -31.63 14.26 -34.95
N SER A 11 -30.39 14.59 -34.59
CA SER A 11 -29.22 13.84 -35.06
C SER A 11 -29.18 12.41 -34.51
N LEU A 12 -29.60 12.22 -33.25
CA LEU A 12 -29.67 10.91 -32.61
C LEU A 12 -30.78 10.04 -33.22
N LEU A 13 -31.95 10.61 -33.50
CA LEU A 13 -33.03 9.96 -34.25
C LEU A 13 -32.57 9.50 -35.63
N PHE A 14 -31.87 10.36 -36.38
CA PHE A 14 -31.35 9.98 -37.69
C PHE A 14 -30.37 8.81 -37.59
N ASN A 15 -29.42 8.88 -36.65
CA ASN A 15 -28.49 7.79 -36.40
C ASN A 15 -29.20 6.50 -36.00
N LEU A 16 -30.25 6.57 -35.18
CA LEU A 16 -31.09 5.43 -34.81
C LEU A 16 -31.80 4.80 -36.03
N VAL A 17 -32.38 5.62 -36.91
CA VAL A 17 -33.01 5.12 -38.15
C VAL A 17 -31.98 4.45 -39.05
N MET A 18 -30.77 5.02 -39.15
CA MET A 18 -29.69 4.43 -39.94
C MET A 18 -29.18 3.11 -39.33
N GLU A 19 -29.02 3.02 -38.01
CA GLU A 19 -28.66 1.79 -37.29
C GLU A 19 -29.75 0.71 -37.43
N LEU A 20 -31.03 1.09 -37.41
CA LEU A 20 -32.15 0.18 -37.67
C LEU A 20 -32.14 -0.36 -39.11
N ARG A 21 -31.88 0.51 -40.09
CA ARG A 21 -31.70 0.10 -41.50
C ARG A 21 -30.47 -0.78 -41.69
N GLY A 22 -29.42 -0.56 -40.89
CA GLY A 22 -28.22 -1.38 -40.83
C GLY A 22 -28.38 -2.72 -40.09
N GLY A 23 -29.55 -2.98 -39.48
CA GLY A 23 -29.84 -4.24 -38.79
C GLY A 23 -29.42 -4.30 -37.32
N ASN A 24 -28.99 -3.20 -36.70
CA ASN A 24 -28.50 -3.15 -35.32
C ASN A 24 -29.64 -3.00 -34.30
N ILE A 25 -30.60 -3.93 -34.32
CA ILE A 25 -31.83 -3.90 -33.50
C ILE A 25 -31.52 -3.91 -31.99
N ARG A 26 -30.54 -4.70 -31.55
CA ARG A 26 -30.15 -4.84 -30.12
C ARG A 26 -29.71 -3.52 -29.47
N ARG A 27 -29.04 -2.64 -30.25
CA ARG A 27 -28.61 -1.33 -29.76
C ARG A 27 -29.80 -0.38 -29.60
N CYS A 28 -30.75 -0.46 -30.50
CA CYS A 28 -31.97 0.35 -30.46
C CYS A 28 -32.85 -0.05 -29.26
N GLU A 29 -32.95 -1.34 -28.97
CA GLU A 29 -33.60 -1.85 -27.74
C GLU A 29 -32.88 -1.38 -26.47
N ALA A 30 -31.55 -1.40 -26.45
CA ALA A 30 -30.76 -0.91 -25.31
C ALA A 30 -30.93 0.60 -25.05
N LEU A 31 -31.29 1.37 -26.08
CA LEU A 31 -31.64 2.79 -25.97
C LEU A 31 -33.09 3.02 -25.54
N GLY A 32 -33.89 1.95 -25.38
CA GLY A 32 -35.25 2.00 -24.87
C GLY A 32 -36.34 2.06 -25.94
N LEU A 33 -36.01 1.89 -27.23
CA LEU A 33 -37.01 1.83 -28.30
C LEU A 33 -37.82 0.54 -28.23
N LYS A 34 -39.15 0.66 -28.25
CA LYS A 34 -40.04 -0.50 -28.28
C LYS A 34 -40.04 -1.15 -29.67
N PRO A 35 -40.31 -2.47 -29.78
CA PRO A 35 -40.41 -3.17 -31.07
C PRO A 35 -41.41 -2.56 -32.06
N GLU A 36 -42.47 -1.91 -31.56
CA GLU A 36 -43.45 -1.21 -32.39
C GLU A 36 -42.89 0.08 -32.98
N GLU A 37 -42.20 0.88 -32.17
CA GLU A 37 -41.54 2.12 -32.57
C GLU A 37 -40.43 1.86 -33.59
N MET A 38 -39.65 0.79 -33.40
CA MET A 38 -38.61 0.37 -34.35
C MET A 38 -39.19 -0.01 -35.73
N ARG A 39 -40.37 -0.65 -35.77
CA ARG A 39 -41.06 -0.98 -37.03
C ARG A 39 -41.50 0.29 -37.76
N LEU A 40 -42.09 1.25 -37.03
CA LEU A 40 -42.52 2.52 -37.58
C LEU A 40 -41.34 3.35 -38.10
N LEU A 41 -40.26 3.44 -37.32
CA LEU A 41 -39.03 4.15 -37.70
C LEU A 41 -38.37 3.54 -38.95
N ARG A 42 -38.43 2.22 -39.11
CA ARG A 42 -37.88 1.53 -40.29
C ARG A 42 -38.68 1.81 -41.56
N SER A 43 -40.00 1.98 -41.46
CA SER A 43 -40.87 2.29 -42.59
C SER A 43 -40.88 3.77 -43.01
N LEU A 44 -40.26 4.67 -42.24
CA LEU A 44 -40.24 6.10 -42.56
C LEU A 44 -39.53 6.38 -43.89
N THR A 45 -40.14 7.27 -44.65
CA THR A 45 -39.58 7.87 -45.86
C THR A 45 -38.62 9.02 -45.51
N MET A 46 -37.83 9.46 -46.50
CA MET A 46 -36.89 10.56 -46.30
C MET A 46 -37.61 11.90 -46.03
N GLU A 47 -38.78 12.12 -46.61
CA GLU A 47 -39.60 13.31 -46.39
C GLU A 47 -40.17 13.36 -44.97
N GLU A 48 -40.69 12.25 -44.46
CA GLU A 48 -41.17 12.15 -43.09
C GLU A 48 -40.04 12.33 -42.07
N LEU A 49 -38.86 11.79 -42.38
CA LEU A 49 -37.68 12.00 -41.55
C LEU A 49 -37.24 13.48 -41.56
N HIS A 50 -37.30 14.15 -42.71
CA HIS A 50 -37.02 15.59 -42.80
C HIS A 50 -38.02 16.40 -41.98
N TYR A 51 -39.30 16.07 -42.04
CA TYR A 51 -40.35 16.69 -41.22
C TYR A 51 -40.08 16.51 -39.71
N LEU A 52 -39.73 15.30 -39.28
CA LEU A 52 -39.35 15.03 -37.89
C LEU A 52 -38.10 15.81 -37.47
N SER A 53 -37.12 15.97 -38.36
CA SER A 53 -35.91 16.75 -38.10
C SER A 53 -36.15 18.26 -37.97
N GLY A 54 -37.26 18.77 -38.51
CA GLY A 54 -37.70 20.16 -38.38
C GLY A 54 -38.57 20.41 -37.16
N SER A 55 -38.95 19.38 -36.40
CA SER A 55 -39.82 19.52 -35.24
C SER A 55 -39.10 20.24 -34.09
N PRO A 56 -39.73 21.25 -33.45
CA PRO A 56 -39.18 21.91 -32.26
C PRO A 56 -39.37 21.07 -30.98
N VAL A 57 -40.08 19.95 -31.06
CA VAL A 57 -40.39 19.08 -29.90
C VAL A 57 -39.29 18.03 -29.77
N SER A 58 -38.57 18.04 -28.64
CA SER A 58 -37.59 17.00 -28.33
C SER A 58 -38.30 15.68 -27.98
N VAL A 59 -37.98 14.62 -28.72
CA VAL A 59 -38.36 13.23 -28.39
C VAL A 59 -37.53 12.64 -27.25
N LEU A 60 -36.41 13.27 -26.88
CA LEU A 60 -35.54 12.79 -25.82
C LEU A 60 -35.75 13.59 -24.53
N ASN A 61 -35.83 12.87 -23.41
CA ASN A 61 -35.71 13.44 -22.08
C ASN A 61 -34.30 13.15 -21.54
N VAL A 62 -33.40 14.12 -21.66
CA VAL A 62 -32.01 14.00 -21.20
C VAL A 62 -31.94 14.55 -19.77
N ALA A 63 -31.85 13.64 -18.80
CA ALA A 63 -31.61 13.98 -17.40
C ALA A 63 -30.26 13.42 -16.97
N ILE A 64 -29.45 14.24 -16.30
CA ILE A 64 -28.18 13.78 -15.73
C ILE A 64 -28.50 12.98 -14.47
N HIS A 65 -28.14 11.70 -14.46
CA HIS A 65 -28.28 10.88 -13.26
C HIS A 65 -27.19 11.26 -12.25
N HIS A 66 -27.52 12.16 -11.32
CA HIS A 66 -26.56 12.76 -10.38
C HIS A 66 -25.76 11.73 -9.57
N GLU A 67 -26.37 10.62 -9.13
CA GLU A 67 -25.64 9.57 -8.41
C GLU A 67 -24.58 8.86 -9.26
N ASN A 68 -24.87 8.58 -10.53
CA ASN A 68 -23.91 7.93 -11.42
C ASN A 68 -22.78 8.90 -11.77
N LEU A 69 -23.12 10.16 -12.04
CA LEU A 69 -22.13 11.20 -12.27
C LEU A 69 -21.20 11.35 -11.06
N LYS A 70 -21.76 11.41 -9.85
CA LYS A 70 -20.97 11.49 -8.60
C LYS A 70 -20.03 10.29 -8.46
N ARG A 71 -20.53 9.06 -8.68
CA ARG A 71 -19.69 7.85 -8.65
C ARG A 71 -18.57 7.89 -9.69
N MET A 72 -18.86 8.34 -10.90
CA MET A 72 -17.85 8.48 -11.96
C MET A 72 -16.78 9.51 -11.59
N LEU A 73 -17.18 10.66 -11.03
CA LEU A 73 -16.25 11.69 -10.55
C LEU A 73 -15.38 11.18 -9.39
N ASP A 74 -15.98 10.49 -8.42
CA ASP A 74 -15.24 9.90 -7.30
C ASP A 74 -14.24 8.85 -7.78
N GLN A 75 -14.62 8.03 -8.77
CA GLN A 75 -13.74 7.04 -9.37
C GLN A 75 -12.60 7.71 -10.14
N ALA A 76 -12.89 8.72 -10.96
CA ALA A 76 -11.88 9.47 -11.70
C ALA A 76 -10.85 10.12 -10.75
N ASN A 77 -11.32 10.73 -9.66
CA ASN A 77 -10.44 11.32 -8.65
C ASN A 77 -9.57 10.27 -7.94
N ARG A 78 -10.11 9.08 -7.64
CA ARG A 78 -9.33 7.99 -7.04
C ARG A 78 -8.26 7.47 -7.99
N GLU A 79 -8.60 7.31 -9.27
CA GLU A 79 -7.66 6.85 -10.29
C GLU A 79 -6.54 7.87 -10.52
N GLN A 80 -6.88 9.16 -10.54
CA GLN A 80 -5.90 10.24 -10.66
C GLN A 80 -4.88 10.21 -9.50
N LYS A 81 -5.37 10.15 -8.26
CA LYS A 81 -4.50 10.03 -7.07
C LYS A 81 -3.64 8.77 -7.09
N ARG A 82 -4.18 7.66 -7.61
CA ARG A 82 -3.45 6.42 -7.78
C ARG A 82 -2.33 6.57 -8.82
N SER A 83 -2.59 7.22 -9.95
CA SER A 83 -1.57 7.51 -10.97
C SER A 83 -0.46 8.39 -10.41
N GLU A 84 -0.80 9.48 -9.71
CA GLU A 84 0.18 10.39 -9.10
C GLU A 84 1.12 9.66 -8.13
N ARG A 85 0.58 8.74 -7.32
CA ARG A 85 1.39 7.91 -6.41
C ARG A 85 2.31 6.96 -7.16
N ILE A 86 1.84 6.36 -8.26
CA ILE A 86 2.66 5.50 -9.12
C ILE A 86 3.82 6.29 -9.72
N ASP A 87 3.53 7.47 -10.26
CA ASP A 87 4.52 8.32 -10.93
C ASP A 87 5.56 8.82 -9.92
N ARG A 88 5.12 9.24 -8.73
CA ARG A 88 6.01 9.63 -7.62
C ARG A 88 6.88 8.46 -7.14
N ALA A 89 6.33 7.25 -7.00
CA ALA A 89 7.12 6.07 -6.62
C ALA A 89 8.18 5.73 -7.67
N ILE A 90 7.84 5.84 -8.97
CA ILE A 90 8.77 5.61 -10.08
C ILE A 90 9.88 6.66 -10.08
N ALA A 91 9.56 7.93 -9.85
CA ALA A 91 10.53 9.03 -9.75
C ALA A 91 11.55 8.80 -8.62
N LEU A 92 11.10 8.30 -7.47
CA LEU A 92 11.95 7.94 -6.33
C LEU A 92 12.74 6.64 -6.53
N GLY A 93 12.66 6.03 -7.72
CA GLY A 93 13.40 4.83 -8.07
C GLY A 93 12.83 3.55 -7.46
N ALA A 94 11.51 3.41 -7.35
CA ALA A 94 10.88 2.15 -6.92
C ALA A 94 11.28 0.97 -7.80
N SER A 95 11.46 -0.23 -7.21
CA SER A 95 11.75 -1.47 -7.92
C SER A 95 10.49 -2.02 -8.61
N ILE A 96 10.69 -2.87 -9.63
CA ILE A 96 9.56 -3.55 -10.30
C ILE A 96 8.81 -4.45 -9.31
N GLU A 97 9.51 -5.08 -8.35
CA GLU A 97 8.90 -5.89 -7.29
C GLU A 97 7.95 -5.05 -6.42
N MET A 98 8.38 -3.86 -5.97
CA MET A 98 7.52 -2.97 -5.20
C MET A 98 6.29 -2.51 -6.00
N MET A 99 6.48 -2.15 -7.26
CA MET A 99 5.35 -1.74 -8.11
C MET A 99 4.35 -2.89 -8.33
N GLY A 100 4.83 -4.13 -8.36
CA GLY A 100 3.98 -5.33 -8.39
C GLY A 100 3.22 -5.55 -7.08
N ILE A 101 3.87 -5.44 -5.93
CA ILE A 101 3.23 -5.66 -4.62
C ILE A 101 2.21 -4.57 -4.29
N PHE A 102 2.58 -3.29 -4.43
CA PHE A 102 1.73 -2.17 -4.01
C PHE A 102 0.69 -1.76 -5.06
N PHE A 103 1.02 -1.88 -6.35
CA PHE A 103 0.16 -1.39 -7.42
C PHE A 103 -0.30 -2.49 -8.40
N GLY A 104 0.19 -3.73 -8.30
CA GLY A 104 -0.16 -4.80 -9.24
C GLY A 104 0.35 -4.54 -10.66
N LEU A 105 1.33 -3.65 -10.84
CA LEU A 105 1.87 -3.32 -12.16
C LEU A 105 2.83 -4.41 -12.63
N ASN A 106 2.82 -4.66 -13.94
CA ASN A 106 3.77 -5.57 -14.56
C ASN A 106 5.09 -4.84 -14.91
N ALA A 107 6.14 -5.60 -15.23
CA ALA A 107 7.45 -5.05 -15.58
C ALA A 107 7.44 -4.16 -16.83
N SER A 108 6.54 -4.43 -17.79
CA SER A 108 6.40 -3.67 -19.04
C SER A 108 5.84 -2.27 -18.79
N ASP A 109 4.83 -2.16 -17.93
CA ASP A 109 4.19 -0.89 -17.56
C ASP A 109 5.18 0.01 -16.82
N VAL A 110 5.91 -0.56 -15.87
CA VAL A 110 6.95 0.16 -15.11
C VAL A 110 8.07 0.62 -16.04
N SER A 111 8.52 -0.24 -16.96
CA SER A 111 9.57 0.11 -17.94
C SER A 111 9.10 1.21 -18.90
N SER A 112 7.85 1.15 -19.36
CA SER A 112 7.27 2.15 -20.24
C SER A 112 7.12 3.50 -19.54
N LYS A 113 6.62 3.53 -18.30
CA LYS A 113 6.55 4.75 -17.49
C LYS A 113 7.93 5.35 -17.22
N ARG A 114 8.93 4.54 -16.86
CA ARG A 114 10.31 5.02 -16.68
C ARG A 114 10.91 5.64 -17.96
N ARG A 115 10.60 5.07 -19.13
CA ARG A 115 11.04 5.64 -20.42
C ARG A 115 10.37 6.98 -20.70
N LEU A 116 9.09 7.13 -20.39
CA LEU A 116 8.36 8.39 -20.56
C LEU A 116 8.90 9.49 -19.65
N GLU A 117 9.25 9.15 -18.40
CA GLU A 117 9.86 10.07 -17.42
C GLU A 117 11.35 10.35 -17.69
N GLY A 118 11.95 9.75 -18.73
CA GLY A 118 13.38 9.94 -19.05
C GLY A 118 14.34 9.37 -17.99
N ILE A 119 13.84 8.56 -17.04
CA ILE A 119 14.64 7.97 -15.97
C ILE A 119 15.47 6.84 -16.57
N GLN A 120 16.75 7.11 -16.80
CA GLN A 120 17.70 6.08 -17.19
C GLN A 120 17.90 5.13 -16.00
N THR A 121 17.56 3.85 -16.19
CA THR A 121 17.84 2.81 -15.19
C THR A 121 19.35 2.72 -15.00
N ARG A 122 19.88 3.32 -13.93
CA ARG A 122 21.27 3.12 -13.50
C ARG A 122 21.44 1.62 -13.22
N GLN A 123 22.00 0.89 -14.18
CA GLN A 123 22.41 -0.50 -13.97
C GLN A 123 23.64 -0.50 -13.06
N GLY A 124 23.46 -0.93 -11.82
CA GLY A 124 24.53 -1.03 -10.84
C GLY A 124 23.99 -1.37 -9.45
N ARG A 125 24.86 -1.85 -8.56
CA ARG A 125 24.54 -1.97 -7.13
C ARG A 125 24.31 -0.55 -6.62
N CYS A 126 23.10 -0.24 -6.13
CA CYS A 126 22.88 0.99 -5.39
C CYS A 126 23.87 1.00 -4.22
N GLN A 127 24.56 2.12 -4.04
CA GLN A 127 25.45 2.29 -2.91
C GLN A 127 24.63 2.12 -1.62
N SER A 128 25.11 1.29 -0.71
CA SER A 128 24.53 1.21 0.63
C SER A 128 24.57 2.61 1.23
N PRO A 129 23.46 3.10 1.79
CA PRO A 129 23.43 4.39 2.43
C PRO A 129 24.40 4.41 3.60
N ASP A 130 24.95 5.58 3.89
CA ASP A 130 25.87 5.79 5.00
C ASP A 130 25.22 5.39 6.35
N GLU A 131 26.01 4.94 7.32
CA GLU A 131 25.50 4.45 8.62
C GLU A 131 24.64 5.50 9.34
N GLU A 132 24.97 6.79 9.19
CA GLU A 132 24.18 7.90 9.72
C GLU A 132 22.81 8.05 9.04
N CYS A 133 22.75 7.80 7.74
CA CYS A 133 21.51 7.83 6.96
C CYS A 133 20.61 6.66 7.33
N GLU A 134 21.16 5.45 7.50
CA GLU A 134 20.39 4.30 7.98
C GLU A 134 19.79 4.55 9.38
N ALA A 135 20.55 5.16 10.29
CA ALA A 135 20.08 5.51 11.63
C ALA A 135 18.96 6.57 11.62
N LYS A 136 18.95 7.49 10.64
CA LYS A 136 17.86 8.45 10.43
C LYS A 136 16.61 7.77 9.89
N ILE A 137 16.75 6.95 8.84
CA ILE A 137 15.65 6.18 8.22
C ILE A 137 14.98 5.29 9.29
N TRP A 138 15.76 4.65 10.15
CA TRP A 138 15.24 3.80 11.22
C TRP A 138 14.41 4.58 12.24
N ARG A 139 14.88 5.77 12.67
CA ARG A 139 14.14 6.62 13.62
C ARG A 139 12.80 7.07 13.05
N LEU A 140 12.81 7.61 11.83
CA LEU A 140 11.61 8.09 11.14
C LEU A 140 10.59 6.95 10.94
N TRP A 141 11.07 5.76 10.56
CA TRP A 141 10.22 4.58 10.43
C TRP A 141 9.65 4.10 11.77
N HIS A 142 10.45 4.12 12.84
CA HIS A 142 10.00 3.70 14.17
C HIS A 142 8.96 4.66 14.75
N GLU A 143 9.13 5.97 14.54
CA GLU A 143 8.17 7.00 14.95
C GLU A 143 6.81 6.85 14.24
N ALA A 144 6.82 6.39 12.97
CA ALA A 144 5.59 6.15 12.21
C ALA A 144 4.77 4.94 12.71
N ASN A 145 5.36 4.04 13.51
CA ASN A 145 4.70 2.90 14.18
C ASN A 145 3.76 2.07 13.27
N ILE A 146 4.24 1.74 12.07
CA ILE A 146 3.45 1.05 11.05
C ILE A 146 3.52 -0.47 11.27
N SER A 147 2.37 -1.10 11.51
CA SER A 147 2.26 -2.55 11.76
C SER A 147 2.38 -3.40 10.49
N ASP A 148 2.05 -2.84 9.32
CA ASP A 148 2.01 -3.55 8.04
C ASP A 148 2.92 -2.89 7.00
N ILE A 149 3.91 -3.64 6.55
CA ILE A 149 4.98 -3.20 5.66
C ILE A 149 4.47 -3.12 4.21
N GLU A 150 3.42 -3.87 3.86
CA GLU A 150 2.87 -3.91 2.50
C GLU A 150 1.60 -3.03 2.36
N SER A 151 1.30 -2.22 3.37
CA SER A 151 0.18 -1.28 3.34
C SER A 151 0.50 -0.01 2.54
N LEU A 152 -0.54 0.61 1.97
CA LEU A 152 -0.36 1.86 1.21
C LEU A 152 0.16 3.02 2.06
N ASN A 153 -0.14 3.03 3.36
CA ASN A 153 0.40 4.01 4.32
C ASN A 153 1.91 3.81 4.56
N SER A 154 2.37 2.56 4.49
CA SER A 154 3.78 2.21 4.62
C SER A 154 4.56 2.77 3.42
N LEU A 155 4.01 2.62 2.21
CA LEU A 155 4.56 3.18 0.98
C LEU A 155 4.66 4.70 1.04
N GLU A 156 3.61 5.40 1.46
CA GLU A 156 3.66 6.86 1.59
C GLU A 156 4.74 7.30 2.57
N THR A 157 4.88 6.61 3.70
CA THR A 157 5.91 6.91 4.69
C THR A 157 7.32 6.65 4.13
N MET A 158 7.51 5.56 3.41
CA MET A 158 8.80 5.28 2.74
C MET A 158 9.13 6.31 1.67
N MET A 159 8.14 6.79 0.93
CA MET A 159 8.33 7.84 -0.07
C MET A 159 8.73 9.17 0.57
N LEU A 160 8.14 9.53 1.72
CA LEU A 160 8.54 10.71 2.48
C LEU A 160 9.98 10.59 2.99
N ILE A 161 10.34 9.44 3.56
CA ILE A 161 11.71 9.18 4.05
C ILE A 161 12.72 9.19 2.88
N ALA A 162 12.33 8.69 1.71
CA ALA A 162 13.17 8.70 0.50
C ALA A 162 13.48 10.13 0.05
N GLU A 163 12.48 11.02 0.09
CA GLU A 163 12.64 12.44 -0.25
C GLU A 163 13.50 13.18 0.76
N GLU A 164 13.33 12.90 2.06
CA GLU A 164 14.09 13.57 3.11
C GLU A 164 15.55 13.12 3.17
N ALA A 165 15.82 11.83 2.92
CA ALA A 165 17.16 11.27 2.94
C ALA A 165 17.91 11.37 1.59
N ASP A 166 17.23 11.76 0.51
CA ASP A 166 17.71 11.72 -0.88
C ASP A 166 18.24 10.32 -1.28
N VAL A 167 17.53 9.27 -0.84
CA VAL A 167 17.88 7.87 -1.09
C VAL A 167 16.80 7.19 -1.91
N SER A 168 17.20 6.32 -2.85
CA SER A 168 16.23 5.58 -3.67
C SER A 168 15.29 4.72 -2.83
N LEU A 169 14.02 4.65 -3.26
CA LEU A 169 12.99 3.88 -2.56
C LEU A 169 13.34 2.38 -2.45
N THR A 170 14.09 1.83 -3.42
CA THR A 170 14.55 0.43 -3.38
C THR A 170 15.42 0.11 -2.17
N VAL A 171 16.28 1.05 -1.78
CA VAL A 171 17.23 0.88 -0.68
C VAL A 171 16.47 0.91 0.64
N ILE A 172 15.58 1.88 0.82
CA ILE A 172 14.72 2.00 2.00
C ILE A 172 13.85 0.76 2.18
N TRP A 173 13.23 0.28 1.10
CA TRP A 173 12.45 -0.95 1.13
C TRP A 173 13.28 -2.16 1.52
N GLY A 174 14.48 -2.30 0.95
CA GLY A 174 15.42 -3.36 1.32
C GLY A 174 15.80 -3.32 2.81
N LEU A 175 16.10 -2.14 3.33
CA LEU A 175 16.44 -1.93 4.75
C LEU A 175 15.27 -2.28 5.68
N ILE A 176 14.06 -1.78 5.38
CA ILE A 176 12.86 -2.07 6.18
C ILE A 176 12.50 -3.55 6.12
N LYS A 177 12.50 -4.14 4.92
CA LYS A 177 12.25 -5.59 4.75
C LYS A 177 13.32 -6.40 5.49
N ASN A 178 14.58 -5.98 5.48
CA ASN A 178 15.64 -6.59 6.28
C ASN A 178 15.37 -6.43 7.79
N TRP A 179 15.01 -5.26 8.29
CA TRP A 179 14.70 -5.08 9.71
C TRP A 179 13.51 -5.92 10.18
N CYS A 180 12.52 -6.12 9.31
CA CYS A 180 11.31 -6.89 9.61
C CYS A 180 11.49 -8.41 9.42
N THR A 181 12.30 -8.86 8.46
CA THR A 181 12.51 -10.30 8.16
C THR A 181 13.79 -10.87 8.79
N GLY A 182 14.83 -10.05 8.91
CA GLY A 182 16.11 -10.35 9.51
C GLY A 182 16.38 -9.42 10.69
N GLY A 183 15.94 -9.80 11.89
CA GLY A 183 16.12 -8.99 13.11
C GLY A 183 17.57 -8.75 13.54
N GLY A 184 18.36 -7.99 12.77
CA GLY A 184 19.75 -7.67 13.07
C GLY A 184 20.49 -7.08 11.88
N SER A 185 20.80 -5.78 11.96
CA SER A 185 22.12 -5.27 11.56
C SER A 185 22.40 -3.90 12.20
N LEU A 186 21.37 -3.11 12.52
CA LEU A 186 21.50 -1.88 13.35
C LEU A 186 21.02 -2.05 14.80
N MET A 187 20.23 -3.09 15.07
CA MET A 187 19.77 -3.42 16.43
C MET A 187 20.85 -4.06 17.32
N ASP A 188 22.02 -4.45 16.82
CA ASP A 188 23.04 -5.06 17.69
C ASP A 188 23.89 -4.01 18.43
N SER A 189 23.98 -2.77 17.94
CA SER A 189 24.79 -1.71 18.57
C SER A 189 24.00 -0.82 19.55
N LEU A 190 22.68 -0.68 19.36
CA LEU A 190 21.82 0.22 20.16
C LEU A 190 20.72 -0.50 20.95
N ALA A 191 20.56 -1.83 20.83
CA ALA A 191 19.56 -2.54 21.63
C ALA A 191 20.02 -2.66 23.10
N PRO A 192 19.07 -2.69 24.06
CA PRO A 192 19.36 -3.06 25.43
C PRO A 192 20.08 -4.41 25.47
N SER A 193 21.36 -4.37 25.87
CA SER A 193 22.23 -5.53 25.83
C SER A 193 21.78 -6.55 26.88
N PHE A 194 21.68 -7.81 26.47
CA PHE A 194 21.61 -8.94 27.38
C PHE A 194 22.71 -9.93 27.03
N GLN A 195 23.26 -10.58 28.05
CA GLN A 195 24.32 -11.56 27.88
C GLN A 195 23.72 -12.96 27.88
N PHE A 196 24.11 -13.80 26.91
CA PHE A 196 23.75 -15.21 26.93
C PHE A 196 24.51 -15.92 28.04
N TYR A 197 23.78 -16.51 28.97
CA TYR A 197 24.34 -17.22 30.11
C TYR A 197 24.14 -18.73 29.96
N ARG A 198 25.26 -19.45 29.86
CA ARG A 198 25.30 -20.93 29.70
C ARG A 198 24.35 -21.45 28.62
N THR A 199 24.19 -20.67 27.56
CA THR A 199 23.33 -20.94 26.41
C THR A 199 24.08 -20.49 25.17
N ASP A 200 24.19 -21.34 24.16
CA ASP A 200 24.78 -20.96 22.87
C ASP A 200 23.77 -20.11 22.08
N PRO A 201 24.11 -18.88 21.66
CA PRO A 201 23.26 -18.01 20.84
C PRO A 201 22.76 -18.68 19.55
N ARG A 202 23.52 -19.63 19.00
CA ARG A 202 23.15 -20.35 17.76
C ARG A 202 21.95 -21.28 17.93
N ASN A 203 21.69 -21.72 19.16
CA ASN A 203 20.57 -22.62 19.50
C ASN A 203 19.29 -21.84 19.85
N VAL A 204 19.33 -20.51 19.78
CA VAL A 204 18.20 -19.63 20.10
C VAL A 204 17.63 -19.08 18.80
N SER A 205 16.34 -19.30 18.58
CA SER A 205 15.65 -18.75 17.41
C SER A 205 15.67 -17.22 17.42
N LYS A 206 15.91 -16.59 16.26
CA LYS A 206 15.93 -15.12 16.09
C LYS A 206 14.66 -14.43 16.62
N ALA A 207 13.50 -15.08 16.51
CA ALA A 207 12.23 -14.57 17.04
C ALA A 207 12.24 -14.38 18.58
N VAL A 208 12.90 -15.28 19.31
CA VAL A 208 13.03 -15.19 20.78
C VAL A 208 14.00 -14.09 21.17
N THR A 209 15.10 -13.94 20.43
CA THR A 209 16.07 -12.85 20.62
C THR A 209 15.43 -11.49 20.34
N SER A 210 14.64 -11.37 19.27
CA SER A 210 13.87 -10.17 18.95
C SER A 210 12.87 -9.83 20.06
N LYS A 211 12.07 -10.82 20.49
CA LYS A 211 11.14 -10.67 21.62
C LYS A 211 11.82 -10.22 22.91
N ALA A 212 13.02 -10.72 23.19
CA ALA A 212 13.83 -10.31 24.34
C ALA A 212 14.17 -8.83 24.28
N ARG A 213 14.63 -8.33 23.13
CA ARG A 213 14.97 -6.92 22.92
C ARG A 213 13.75 -6.01 23.05
N THR A 214 12.62 -6.40 22.48
CA THR A 214 11.37 -5.66 22.60
C THR A 214 10.94 -5.52 24.06
N LEU A 215 10.98 -6.61 24.83
CA LEU A 215 10.61 -6.58 26.25
C LEU A 215 11.58 -5.73 27.08
N LEU A 216 12.87 -5.76 26.78
CA LEU A 216 13.83 -4.89 27.48
C LEU A 216 13.64 -3.41 27.12
N SER A 217 13.29 -3.09 25.88
CA SER A 217 12.94 -1.72 25.49
C SER A 217 11.69 -1.23 26.23
N LEU A 218 10.66 -2.07 26.34
CA LEU A 218 9.45 -1.76 27.12
C LEU A 218 9.79 -1.56 28.62
N TYR A 219 10.71 -2.35 29.17
CA TYR A 219 11.20 -2.17 30.53
C TYR A 219 11.89 -0.81 30.73
N GLN A 220 12.78 -0.42 29.82
CA GLN A 220 13.47 0.89 29.87
C GLN A 220 12.48 2.07 29.74
N GLN A 221 11.38 1.89 29.01
CA GLN A 221 10.27 2.84 28.92
C GLN A 221 9.39 2.87 30.19
N GLY A 222 9.77 2.17 31.26
CA GLY A 222 9.05 2.13 32.53
C GLY A 222 7.81 1.23 32.54
N LYS A 223 7.57 0.43 31.49
CA LYS A 223 6.45 -0.51 31.47
C LYS A 223 6.77 -1.74 32.32
N ARG A 224 5.76 -2.22 33.06
CA ARG A 224 5.88 -3.34 33.99
C ARG A 224 5.80 -4.69 33.26
N VAL A 225 6.87 -5.04 32.55
CA VAL A 225 7.02 -6.31 31.79
C VAL A 225 7.78 -7.40 32.57
N TYR A 226 8.09 -7.16 33.84
CA TYR A 226 8.91 -8.02 34.68
C TYR A 226 8.17 -8.46 35.95
N SER A 227 8.64 -9.55 36.55
CA SER A 227 8.23 -10.04 37.86
C SER A 227 9.40 -10.00 38.83
N GLN A 228 9.16 -9.57 40.06
CA GLN A 228 10.18 -9.53 41.12
C GLN A 228 10.10 -10.79 41.98
N ILE A 229 11.26 -11.36 42.30
CA ILE A 229 11.37 -12.57 43.12
C ILE A 229 11.58 -12.15 44.58
N GLY A 230 10.62 -12.50 45.43
CA GLY A 230 10.43 -11.89 46.76
C GLY A 230 11.49 -12.16 47.84
N GLN A 231 12.45 -13.06 47.63
CA GLN A 231 13.52 -13.32 48.61
C GLN A 231 14.91 -12.81 48.18
N THR A 232 15.14 -12.61 46.88
CA THR A 232 16.45 -12.20 46.36
C THR A 232 16.45 -10.79 45.74
N GLY A 233 15.26 -10.23 45.50
CA GLY A 233 15.12 -8.95 44.80
C GLY A 233 15.41 -9.02 43.29
N TYR A 234 15.61 -10.21 42.73
CA TYR A 234 15.90 -10.39 41.31
C TYR A 234 14.68 -10.08 40.43
N LEU A 235 14.95 -9.54 39.25
CA LEU A 235 13.93 -9.26 38.24
C LEU A 235 13.94 -10.35 37.17
N LYS A 236 12.75 -10.77 36.75
CA LYS A 236 12.55 -11.80 35.75
C LYS A 236 11.64 -11.32 34.64
N ILE A 237 11.98 -11.67 33.39
CA ILE A 237 11.09 -11.54 32.24
C ILE A 237 10.93 -12.90 31.56
N ASP A 238 9.68 -13.27 31.27
CA ASP A 238 9.33 -14.52 30.58
C ASP A 238 9.36 -14.34 29.06
N LEU A 239 10.25 -15.08 28.38
CA LEU A 239 10.39 -15.03 26.91
C LEU A 239 9.67 -16.18 26.17
N GLY A 240 8.80 -16.94 26.86
CA GLY A 240 8.05 -18.07 26.30
C GLY A 240 8.06 -19.29 27.21
N LEU A 241 8.03 -20.50 26.66
CA LEU A 241 8.04 -21.74 27.47
C LEU A 241 9.46 -22.14 27.93
N ARG A 242 10.48 -21.83 27.11
CA ARG A 242 11.85 -22.36 27.30
C ARG A 242 12.88 -21.32 27.73
N TRP A 243 12.58 -20.03 27.63
CA TRP A 243 13.57 -18.96 27.71
C TRP A 243 13.19 -17.89 28.74
N ARG A 244 14.17 -17.39 29.48
CA ARG A 244 13.99 -16.40 30.56
C ARG A 244 15.09 -15.35 30.47
N LEU A 245 14.75 -14.11 30.83
CA LEU A 245 15.73 -13.11 31.23
C LEU A 245 15.71 -12.96 32.74
N LEU A 246 16.90 -12.93 33.33
CA LEU A 246 17.09 -12.71 34.76
C LEU A 246 18.04 -11.53 34.95
N SER A 247 17.66 -10.58 35.80
CA SER A 247 18.53 -9.52 36.27
C SER A 247 18.75 -9.67 37.77
N LYS A 248 20.03 -9.70 38.18
CA LYS A 248 20.45 -9.82 39.59
C LYS A 248 20.77 -8.47 40.23
N ASP A 249 20.82 -7.41 39.42
CA ASP A 249 21.29 -6.07 39.77
C ASP A 249 20.18 -5.01 39.58
N ALA A 250 18.94 -5.40 39.88
CA ALA A 250 17.75 -4.54 39.81
C ALA A 250 17.49 -3.90 38.43
N GLY A 251 17.85 -4.61 37.36
CA GLY A 251 17.56 -4.23 35.97
C GLY A 251 18.70 -3.57 35.20
N LYS A 252 19.90 -3.43 35.82
CA LYS A 252 21.08 -2.85 35.15
C LYS A 252 21.68 -3.78 34.11
N SER A 253 21.68 -5.09 34.35
CA SER A 253 22.11 -6.12 33.40
C SER A 253 21.13 -7.27 33.34
N TRP A 254 20.99 -7.84 32.14
CA TRP A 254 20.05 -8.92 31.88
C TRP A 254 20.77 -10.14 31.32
N LEU A 255 20.52 -11.29 31.95
CA LEU A 255 21.07 -12.58 31.57
C LEU A 255 20.00 -13.41 30.85
N PHE A 256 20.25 -13.74 29.58
CA PHE A 256 19.41 -14.64 28.82
C PHE A 256 19.79 -16.09 29.11
N MET A 257 18.80 -16.89 29.49
CA MET A 257 19.06 -18.29 29.84
C MET A 257 17.83 -19.18 29.58
N SER A 258 18.08 -20.48 29.51
CA SER A 258 17.00 -21.47 29.47
C SER A 258 16.24 -21.53 30.81
N HIS A 259 15.00 -22.02 30.78
CA HIS A 259 14.21 -22.25 31.99
C HIS A 259 14.91 -23.22 32.98
N GLN A 260 15.60 -24.24 32.45
CA GLN A 260 16.36 -25.18 33.28
C GLN A 260 17.54 -24.49 33.99
N THR A 261 18.29 -23.65 33.26
CA THR A 261 19.39 -22.85 33.82
C THR A 261 18.88 -21.87 34.87
N TYR A 262 17.75 -21.20 34.59
CA TYR A 262 17.08 -20.30 35.52
C TYR A 262 16.70 -20.98 36.85
N ASN A 263 16.05 -22.16 36.80
CA ASN A 263 15.70 -22.90 38.02
C ASN A 263 16.93 -23.33 38.81
N ARG A 264 18.05 -23.61 38.14
CA ARG A 264 19.31 -23.99 38.78
C ARG A 264 20.00 -22.81 39.44
N GLU A 265 19.87 -21.61 38.87
CA GLU A 265 20.38 -20.35 39.44
C GLU A 265 19.57 -19.85 40.63
N LEU A 266 18.26 -20.16 40.71
CA LEU A 266 17.44 -19.83 41.88
C LEU A 266 17.55 -20.80 43.05
N LYS A 267 18.13 -21.98 42.83
CA LYS A 267 18.38 -22.99 43.86
C LYS A 267 19.76 -22.85 44.53
N ARG A 268 20.57 -21.90 44.07
CA ARG A 268 21.87 -21.54 44.64
C ARG A 268 21.70 -20.35 45.55
#